data_AF-A0A9W9ZFR0-F1
#
_entry.id   AF-A0A9W9ZFR0-F1
#
_cell.length_a   1.000
_cell.length_b   1.000
_cell.length_c   1.000
_cell.angle_alpha   90.00
_cell.angle_beta   90.00
_cell.angle_gamma   90.00
#
_symmetry.space_group_name_H-M   'P 1'
#
loop_
_entity.id
_entity.type
_entity.pdbx_description
1 polymer ?
#
loop_
_entity_poly.entity_id
_entity_poly.type
_entity_poly.pdbx_seq_one_letter_code
_entity_poly.pdbx_strand_id
1 'polypeptide(L)'
;MKSNSEAYAGLEDKDIFHKISPFFIWLLRDMTQSLPRDCENIKDYFLTKVFKEQSSSSSDQSKNVVRSILSFFPGFDAFALPIPTVDPEVLKSISDKQSQINPAFLSGLKQFRQLLKDTLVPKNSFNDDELVSGEGLAQLVELYTKAINTPGAIPNVQNTWDVAVQKQCSKAKKDAMKTYNDFMMSELSPKLPCDSDEIRKCHDAAFAQLKSCFAAGLSTNTVEKCFIELKISMDETLDDWYTKNANSTRDSCNAITKKLSKQHLDPVRQQLDGEDAAKLSFHDFTDAYDRFKEDYEKFSIGAQDVIAQVLLDFQQVGNSGTCDQITLPCNHPGPDMKRKDVKTGSSCSYIVKSRRTLVHE
;
A
#
# COMPACT_ATOMS: atom_id res chain seq x y z
N MET A 1 -5.02 10.85 16.50
CA MET A 1 -3.67 10.30 16.30
C MET A 1 -2.88 10.46 17.58
N LYS A 2 -2.86 9.44 18.43
CA LYS A 2 -1.83 9.35 19.48
C LYS A 2 -0.55 8.89 18.80
N SER A 3 0.55 9.57 19.04
CA SER A 3 1.87 9.15 18.56
C SER A 3 2.15 7.74 19.06
N ASN A 4 2.76 6.90 18.21
CA ASN A 4 3.29 5.59 18.63
C ASN A 4 4.34 5.69 19.76
N SER A 5 4.69 6.91 20.21
CA SER A 5 5.58 7.15 21.35
C SER A 5 4.94 6.75 22.69
N GLU A 6 3.62 6.63 22.81
CA GLU A 6 2.96 6.25 24.07
C GLU A 6 2.97 4.72 24.32
N ALA A 7 3.25 3.89 23.31
CA ALA A 7 3.21 2.43 23.47
C ALA A 7 4.44 1.83 24.18
N TYR A 8 5.53 2.60 24.32
CA TYR A 8 6.82 2.08 24.80
C TYR A 8 7.48 2.97 25.86
N ALA A 9 6.72 3.80 26.57
CA ALA A 9 7.21 4.66 27.65
C ALA A 9 7.74 3.90 28.89
N GLY A 10 8.10 2.61 28.77
CA GLY A 10 8.49 1.75 29.87
C GLY A 10 9.60 0.73 29.57
N LEU A 11 10.22 0.71 28.38
CA LEU A 11 11.42 -0.11 28.14
C LEU A 11 12.66 0.69 28.53
N GLU A 12 13.50 0.16 29.44
CA GLU A 12 14.79 0.78 29.73
C GLU A 12 15.68 0.68 28.48
N ASP A 13 16.48 1.72 28.17
CA ASP A 13 17.42 1.73 27.04
C ASP A 13 18.28 0.45 26.95
N LYS A 14 18.55 -0.18 28.09
CA LYS A 14 19.32 -1.42 28.19
C LYS A 14 18.66 -2.60 27.51
N ASP A 15 17.34 -2.74 27.61
CA ASP A 15 16.59 -3.84 27.00
C ASP A 15 16.63 -3.72 25.47
N ILE A 16 16.52 -2.48 24.98
CA ILE A 16 16.69 -2.15 23.57
C ILE A 16 18.09 -2.56 23.11
N PHE A 17 19.14 -2.10 23.80
CA PHE A 17 20.52 -2.43 23.44
C PHE A 17 20.77 -3.94 23.48
N HIS A 18 20.33 -4.63 24.53
CA HIS A 18 20.46 -6.07 24.68
C HIS A 18 19.90 -6.84 23.47
N LYS A 19 18.75 -6.39 22.97
CA LYS A 19 18.05 -7.02 21.84
C LYS A 19 18.76 -6.81 20.50
N ILE A 20 19.18 -5.57 20.23
CA ILE A 20 19.69 -5.19 18.91
C ILE A 20 21.20 -5.34 18.79
N SER A 21 21.95 -5.38 19.89
CA SER A 21 23.41 -5.45 19.87
C SER A 21 23.89 -6.81 19.39
N PRO A 22 25.06 -6.87 18.73
CA PRO A 22 25.65 -8.15 18.37
C PRO A 22 26.05 -8.93 19.62
N PHE A 23 26.28 -10.22 19.49
CA PHE A 23 26.93 -10.98 20.55
C PHE A 23 28.36 -10.44 20.80
N PHE A 24 28.76 -10.23 22.06
CA PHE A 24 30.07 -9.68 22.39
C PHE A 24 31.11 -10.78 22.51
N ILE A 25 32.18 -10.73 21.71
CA ILE A 25 33.32 -11.64 21.82
C ILE A 25 34.60 -10.85 22.03
N TRP A 26 35.27 -11.09 23.16
CA TRP A 26 36.59 -10.51 23.41
C TRP A 26 37.70 -11.41 22.87
N LEU A 27 38.35 -11.00 21.79
CA LEU A 27 39.52 -11.71 21.26
C LEU A 27 40.82 -11.14 21.84
N LEU A 28 41.45 -11.87 22.76
CA LEU A 28 42.78 -11.57 23.26
C LEU A 28 43.84 -12.06 22.28
N ARG A 29 44.64 -11.12 21.75
CA ARG A 29 45.75 -11.40 20.83
C ARG A 29 47.07 -11.48 21.61
N ASP A 30 47.99 -12.27 21.09
CA ASP A 30 49.38 -12.40 21.58
C ASP A 30 49.46 -12.74 23.07
N MET A 31 48.54 -13.59 23.51
CA MET A 31 48.42 -13.97 24.91
C MET A 31 49.59 -14.88 25.31
N THR A 32 50.32 -14.45 26.34
CA THR A 32 51.54 -15.13 26.85
C THR A 32 51.35 -15.70 28.26
N GLN A 33 50.30 -15.30 28.97
CA GLN A 33 50.03 -15.73 30.33
C GLN A 33 49.22 -17.02 30.36
N SER A 34 49.57 -17.95 31.25
CA SER A 34 48.71 -19.11 31.46
C SER A 34 47.43 -18.72 32.21
N LEU A 35 46.33 -19.42 31.91
CA LEU A 35 45.09 -19.32 32.67
C LEU A 35 45.32 -19.71 34.13
N PRO A 36 44.74 -18.98 35.11
CA PRO A 36 44.73 -19.42 36.50
C PRO A 36 44.13 -20.83 36.63
N ARG A 37 44.64 -21.62 37.58
CA ARG A 37 44.25 -23.04 37.73
C ARG A 37 42.78 -23.24 38.08
N ASP A 38 42.13 -22.22 38.63
CA ASP A 38 40.72 -22.21 39.02
C ASP A 38 39.80 -21.66 37.92
N CYS A 39 40.32 -21.37 36.73
CA CYS A 39 39.54 -20.92 35.57
C CYS A 39 39.57 -21.99 34.48
N GLU A 40 38.40 -22.45 34.03
CA GLU A 40 38.32 -23.49 32.98
C GLU A 40 38.76 -22.96 31.61
N ASN A 41 38.41 -21.71 31.32
CA ASN A 41 38.69 -21.06 30.04
C ASN A 41 38.75 -19.53 30.21
N ILE A 42 39.03 -18.82 29.10
CA ILE A 42 39.18 -17.35 29.11
C ILE A 42 37.90 -16.64 29.50
N LYS A 43 36.74 -17.12 29.05
CA LYS A 43 35.43 -16.56 29.45
C LYS A 43 35.24 -16.65 30.96
N ASP A 44 35.53 -17.81 31.55
CA ASP A 44 35.43 -18.03 32.99
C ASP A 44 36.38 -17.10 33.76
N TYR A 45 37.62 -16.92 33.28
CA TYR A 45 38.56 -15.95 33.84
C TYR A 45 38.01 -14.52 33.84
N PHE A 46 37.39 -14.07 32.75
CA PHE A 46 36.76 -12.75 32.71
C PHE A 46 35.60 -12.64 33.72
N LEU A 47 34.70 -13.62 33.75
CA LEU A 47 33.51 -13.59 34.60
C LEU A 47 33.85 -13.69 36.11
N THR A 48 34.88 -14.46 36.47
CA THR A 48 35.19 -14.76 37.88
C THR A 48 36.30 -13.89 38.46
N LYS A 49 37.25 -13.43 37.66
CA LYS A 49 38.39 -12.60 38.11
C LYS A 49 38.24 -11.16 37.65
N VAL A 50 38.24 -10.93 36.34
CA VAL A 50 38.32 -9.57 35.78
C VAL A 50 37.10 -8.73 36.14
N PHE A 51 35.89 -9.26 35.93
CA PHE A 51 34.65 -8.53 36.18
C PHE A 51 34.31 -8.43 37.67
N LYS A 52 34.67 -9.44 38.48
CA LYS A 52 34.42 -9.44 39.93
C LYS A 52 35.40 -8.58 40.71
N GLU A 53 36.70 -8.62 40.42
CA GLU A 53 37.69 -7.80 41.14
C GLU A 53 37.40 -6.30 40.98
N GLN A 54 36.95 -5.89 39.79
CA GLN A 54 36.53 -4.50 39.57
C GLN A 54 35.28 -4.13 40.37
N SER A 55 34.37 -5.05 40.69
CA SER A 55 33.21 -4.74 41.54
C SER A 55 33.60 -4.40 43.00
N SER A 56 34.70 -4.98 43.48
CA SER A 56 35.18 -4.82 44.87
C SER A 56 36.12 -3.65 45.12
N SER A 57 36.93 -3.22 44.13
CA SER A 57 38.03 -2.25 44.36
C SER A 57 38.07 -1.07 43.39
N SER A 58 37.16 -0.97 42.41
CA SER A 58 37.25 0.03 41.33
C SER A 58 36.33 1.25 41.50
N SER A 59 36.63 2.33 40.78
CA SER A 59 35.81 3.55 40.71
C SER A 59 34.44 3.27 40.05
N ASP A 60 33.46 4.13 40.28
CA ASP A 60 32.09 3.97 39.73
C ASP A 60 32.08 3.78 38.21
N GLN A 61 33.04 4.36 37.48
CA GLN A 61 33.16 4.25 36.03
C GLN A 61 33.47 2.81 35.57
N SER A 62 34.42 2.14 36.21
CA SER A 62 34.82 0.77 35.89
C SER A 62 33.71 -0.25 36.17
N LYS A 63 32.96 -0.06 37.27
CA LYS A 63 31.76 -0.85 37.58
C LYS A 63 30.68 -0.66 36.51
N ASN A 64 30.53 0.56 36.00
CA ASN A 64 29.58 0.85 34.93
C ASN A 64 29.95 0.16 33.61
N VAL A 65 31.24 0.09 33.25
CA VAL A 65 31.67 -0.59 32.01
C VAL A 65 31.33 -2.08 32.03
N VAL A 66 31.68 -2.78 33.12
CA VAL A 66 31.37 -4.22 33.26
C VAL A 66 29.86 -4.45 33.19
N ARG A 67 29.09 -3.61 33.88
CA ARG A 67 27.63 -3.70 33.85
C ARG A 67 27.08 -3.44 32.45
N SER A 68 27.61 -2.48 31.71
CA SER A 68 27.20 -2.22 30.32
C SER A 68 27.52 -3.39 29.39
N ILE A 69 28.70 -4.01 29.49
CA ILE A 69 29.03 -5.20 28.67
C ILE A 69 28.06 -6.35 28.95
N LEU A 70 27.74 -6.59 30.21
CA LEU A 70 26.86 -7.71 30.59
C LEU A 70 25.37 -7.42 30.39
N SER A 71 24.96 -6.15 30.19
CA SER A 71 23.55 -5.78 30.03
C SER A 71 23.18 -5.30 28.62
N PHE A 72 24.09 -4.70 27.86
CA PHE A 72 23.80 -4.17 26.53
C PHE A 72 23.97 -5.19 25.42
N PHE A 73 24.63 -6.32 25.68
CA PHE A 73 24.88 -7.35 24.69
C PHE A 73 24.12 -8.62 25.09
N PRO A 74 23.54 -9.35 24.13
CA PRO A 74 22.74 -10.56 24.39
C PRO A 74 23.57 -11.73 24.93
N GLY A 75 24.90 -11.63 24.83
CA GLY A 75 25.81 -12.61 25.37
C GLY A 75 27.26 -12.15 25.31
N PHE A 76 28.08 -12.89 26.04
CA PHE A 76 29.50 -12.63 26.21
C PHE A 76 30.31 -13.93 26.03
N ASP A 77 31.38 -13.85 25.26
CA ASP A 77 32.44 -14.85 25.20
C ASP A 77 33.81 -14.19 25.12
N ALA A 78 34.85 -14.95 25.41
CA ALA A 78 36.22 -14.50 25.30
C ALA A 78 37.12 -15.63 24.83
N PHE A 79 38.02 -15.31 23.91
CA PHE A 79 38.92 -16.26 23.27
C PHE A 79 40.34 -15.70 23.26
N ALA A 80 41.35 -16.55 23.44
CA ALA A 80 42.75 -16.13 23.39
C ALA A 80 43.49 -16.81 22.25
N LEU A 81 44.32 -16.04 21.55
CA LEU A 81 45.26 -16.52 20.57
C LEU A 81 46.69 -16.27 21.07
N PRO A 82 47.59 -17.26 20.98
CA PRO A 82 49.00 -17.04 21.29
C PRO A 82 49.65 -16.17 20.20
N ILE A 83 50.90 -15.76 20.43
CA ILE A 83 51.65 -15.04 19.39
C ILE A 83 51.78 -15.92 18.12
N PRO A 84 51.50 -15.38 16.91
CA PRO A 84 51.56 -16.15 15.67
C PRO A 84 53.00 -16.53 15.30
N THR A 85 53.97 -15.66 15.56
CA THR A 85 55.41 -15.93 15.41
C THR A 85 56.21 -14.85 16.14
N VAL A 86 57.44 -15.15 16.53
CA VAL A 86 58.39 -14.18 17.09
C VAL A 86 59.29 -13.55 16.02
N ASP A 87 59.25 -14.05 14.79
CA ASP A 87 60.06 -13.55 13.66
C ASP A 87 59.33 -12.40 12.94
N PRO A 88 59.85 -11.16 12.99
CA PRO A 88 59.25 -10.01 12.29
C PRO A 88 59.18 -10.17 10.78
N GLU A 89 60.12 -10.88 10.15
CA GLU A 89 60.15 -11.10 8.70
C GLU A 89 59.11 -12.14 8.27
N VAL A 90 58.67 -13.00 9.18
CA VAL A 90 57.53 -13.90 8.97
C VAL A 90 56.22 -13.13 9.14
N LEU A 91 56.11 -12.24 10.14
CA LEU A 91 54.91 -11.41 10.36
C LEU A 91 54.54 -10.57 9.12
N LYS A 92 55.53 -10.00 8.42
CA LYS A 92 55.32 -9.19 7.21
C LYS A 92 54.62 -9.94 6.07
N SER A 93 54.77 -11.27 6.01
CA SER A 93 54.23 -12.12 4.95
C SER A 93 53.59 -13.39 5.52
N ILE A 94 52.76 -13.22 6.56
CA ILE A 94 52.07 -14.32 7.28
C ILE A 94 51.32 -15.27 6.33
N SER A 95 50.69 -14.71 5.28
CA SER A 95 49.89 -15.48 4.34
C SER A 95 50.73 -16.46 3.52
N ASP A 96 51.95 -16.07 3.16
CA ASP A 96 52.85 -16.84 2.28
C ASP A 96 53.74 -17.82 3.07
N LYS A 97 53.91 -17.58 4.38
CA LYS A 97 54.81 -18.34 5.26
C LYS A 97 54.05 -19.13 6.33
N GLN A 98 52.87 -19.67 6.01
CA GLN A 98 52.04 -20.43 6.97
C GLN A 98 52.79 -21.56 7.68
N SER A 99 53.75 -22.22 7.02
CA SER A 99 54.54 -23.30 7.63
C SER A 99 55.46 -22.82 8.76
N GLN A 100 55.74 -21.52 8.83
CA GLN A 100 56.60 -20.89 9.84
C GLN A 100 55.79 -20.24 10.97
N ILE A 101 54.46 -20.37 10.94
CA ILE A 101 53.56 -19.87 11.97
C ILE A 101 53.40 -20.90 13.08
N ASN A 102 53.30 -20.41 14.31
CA ASN A 102 53.02 -21.21 15.50
C ASN A 102 51.82 -22.15 15.26
N PRO A 103 52.00 -23.48 15.30
CA PRO A 103 50.92 -24.44 15.08
C PRO A 103 49.76 -24.27 16.07
N ALA A 104 50.04 -23.86 17.31
CA ALA A 104 49.01 -23.58 18.31
C ALA A 104 48.16 -22.37 17.93
N PHE A 105 48.74 -21.33 17.32
CA PHE A 105 48.01 -20.20 16.77
C PHE A 105 47.10 -20.63 15.61
N LEU A 106 47.60 -21.43 14.67
CA LEU A 106 46.81 -21.94 13.55
C LEU A 106 45.64 -22.83 14.01
N SER A 107 45.89 -23.68 15.03
CA SER A 107 44.84 -24.47 15.67
C SER A 107 43.82 -23.57 16.37
N GLY A 108 44.28 -22.58 17.14
CA GLY A 108 43.43 -21.59 17.79
C GLY A 108 42.56 -20.80 16.81
N LEU A 109 43.08 -20.42 15.64
CA LEU A 109 42.30 -19.77 14.59
C LEU A 109 41.17 -20.68 14.07
N LYS A 110 41.40 -21.99 13.93
CA LYS A 110 40.34 -22.93 13.53
C LYS A 110 39.25 -23.01 14.59
N GLN A 111 39.63 -23.11 15.87
CA GLN A 111 38.70 -23.11 16.99
C GLN A 111 37.92 -21.79 17.09
N PHE A 112 38.59 -20.65 16.92
CA PHE A 112 37.93 -19.34 16.92
C PHE A 112 36.94 -19.17 15.78
N ARG A 113 37.29 -19.66 14.57
CA ARG A 113 36.34 -19.68 13.44
C ARG A 113 35.12 -20.54 13.74
N GLN A 114 35.29 -21.65 14.46
CA GLN A 114 34.18 -22.49 14.88
C GLN A 114 33.30 -21.74 15.89
N LEU A 115 33.89 -21.11 16.92
CA LEU A 115 33.18 -20.25 17.87
C LEU A 115 32.36 -19.17 17.16
N LEU A 116 32.96 -18.47 16.18
CA LEU A 116 32.23 -17.46 15.39
C LEU A 116 31.03 -18.09 14.68
N LYS A 117 31.20 -19.22 13.99
CA LYS A 117 30.09 -19.89 13.29
C LYS A 117 28.96 -20.30 14.23
N ASP A 118 29.30 -20.77 15.43
CA ASP A 118 28.34 -21.22 16.43
C ASP A 118 27.61 -20.04 17.10
N THR A 119 28.18 -18.84 17.03
CA THR A 119 27.65 -17.62 17.66
C THR A 119 26.93 -16.68 16.67
N LEU A 120 27.25 -16.77 15.38
CA LEU A 120 26.69 -15.90 14.35
C LEU A 120 25.18 -16.11 14.21
N VAL A 121 24.43 -15.05 14.48
CA VAL A 121 22.99 -14.97 14.23
C VAL A 121 22.68 -13.88 13.21
N PRO A 122 21.58 -13.99 12.45
CA PRO A 122 21.09 -12.89 11.65
C PRO A 122 20.91 -11.62 12.51
N LYS A 123 21.13 -10.45 11.92
CA LYS A 123 21.02 -9.19 12.65
C LYS A 123 19.55 -8.94 13.01
N ASN A 124 19.26 -8.87 14.30
CA ASN A 124 17.93 -8.48 14.78
C ASN A 124 17.64 -7.02 14.45
N SER A 125 16.39 -6.77 14.10
CA SER A 125 15.85 -5.42 14.03
C SER A 125 15.45 -4.91 15.42
N PHE A 126 14.96 -3.67 15.48
CA PHE A 126 14.35 -3.15 16.70
C PHE A 126 13.03 -3.84 17.04
N ASN A 127 12.26 -4.28 16.05
CA ASN A 127 10.97 -4.94 16.25
C ASN A 127 11.18 -6.40 16.68
N ASP A 128 10.28 -6.94 17.49
CA ASP A 128 10.35 -8.36 17.91
C ASP A 128 10.23 -9.26 16.69
N ASP A 129 11.02 -10.35 16.69
CA ASP A 129 11.01 -11.41 15.68
C ASP A 129 11.29 -10.96 14.23
N GLU A 130 11.85 -9.77 14.04
CA GLU A 130 12.18 -9.22 12.72
C GLU A 130 13.70 -9.13 12.51
N LEU A 131 14.14 -9.56 11.33
CA LEU A 131 15.54 -9.55 10.92
C LEU A 131 15.84 -8.40 9.96
N VAL A 132 17.06 -7.87 10.04
CA VAL A 132 17.55 -6.84 9.13
C VAL A 132 17.91 -7.46 7.79
N SER A 133 17.16 -7.09 6.74
CA SER A 133 17.47 -7.46 5.35
C SER A 133 18.69 -6.68 4.82
N GLY A 134 19.24 -7.10 3.67
CA GLY A 134 20.33 -6.36 3.02
C GLY A 134 19.95 -4.92 2.65
N GLU A 135 18.72 -4.70 2.16
CA GLU A 135 18.21 -3.35 1.86
C GLU A 135 18.03 -2.53 3.16
N GLY A 136 17.51 -3.16 4.22
CA GLY A 136 17.40 -2.52 5.54
C GLY A 136 18.77 -2.11 6.10
N LEU A 137 19.77 -2.98 5.98
CA LEU A 137 21.13 -2.68 6.42
C LEU A 137 21.74 -1.50 5.65
N ALA A 138 21.55 -1.45 4.32
CA ALA A 138 22.04 -0.34 3.50
C ALA A 138 21.41 1.00 3.94
N GLN A 139 20.11 1.01 4.24
CA GLN A 139 19.42 2.20 4.74
C GLN A 139 19.91 2.61 6.13
N LEU A 140 20.14 1.65 7.04
CA LEU A 140 20.72 1.93 8.35
C LEU A 140 22.10 2.58 8.24
N VAL A 141 22.97 2.07 7.35
CA VAL A 141 24.28 2.66 7.09
C VAL A 141 24.14 4.10 6.62
N GLU A 142 23.29 4.37 5.62
CA GLU A 142 23.04 5.72 5.11
C GLU A 142 22.60 6.69 6.21
N LEU A 143 21.62 6.27 7.03
CA LEU A 143 21.04 7.10 8.09
C LEU A 143 22.02 7.35 9.23
N TYR A 144 22.75 6.33 9.68
CA TYR A 144 23.77 6.50 10.72
C TYR A 144 24.93 7.37 10.25
N THR A 145 25.42 7.17 9.02
CA THR A 145 26.46 8.03 8.44
C THR A 145 25.99 9.48 8.34
N LYS A 146 24.74 9.72 7.94
CA LYS A 146 24.16 11.07 7.91
C LYS A 146 24.09 11.69 9.30
N ALA A 147 23.64 10.94 10.31
CA ALA A 147 23.56 11.42 11.69
C ALA A 147 24.94 11.78 12.25
N ILE A 148 25.94 10.92 12.06
CA ILE A 148 27.32 11.17 12.51
C ILE A 148 27.92 12.43 11.87
N ASN A 149 27.61 12.68 10.60
CA ASN A 149 28.11 13.84 9.86
C ASN A 149 27.29 15.13 10.10
N THR A 150 26.24 15.08 10.92
CA THR A 150 25.40 16.26 11.22
C THR A 150 25.84 16.88 12.55
N PRO A 151 26.29 18.15 12.59
CA PRO A 151 26.73 18.79 13.82
C PRO A 151 25.67 18.75 14.93
N GLY A 152 26.05 18.26 16.11
CA GLY A 152 25.16 18.16 17.27
C GLY A 152 24.14 17.02 17.24
N ALA A 153 24.11 16.21 16.17
CA ALA A 153 23.24 15.04 16.11
C ALA A 153 23.87 13.82 16.80
N ILE A 154 23.03 13.02 17.47
CA ILE A 154 23.42 11.73 18.05
C ILE A 154 22.65 10.65 17.29
N PRO A 155 23.33 9.63 16.71
CA PRO A 155 22.68 8.50 16.09
C PRO A 155 21.74 7.79 17.08
N ASN A 156 20.45 7.81 16.78
CA ASN A 156 19.43 7.14 17.59
C ASN A 156 18.93 5.91 16.84
N VAL A 157 19.07 4.72 17.44
CA VAL A 157 18.73 3.46 16.78
C VAL A 157 17.25 3.38 16.44
N GLN A 158 16.38 3.79 17.36
CA GLN A 158 14.93 3.71 17.18
C GLN A 158 14.47 4.58 16.02
N ASN A 159 14.77 5.88 16.07
CA ASN A 159 14.37 6.83 15.05
C ASN A 159 14.95 6.45 13.68
N THR A 160 16.18 5.93 13.66
CA THR A 160 16.82 5.48 12.43
C THR A 160 16.11 4.26 11.84
N TRP A 161 15.68 3.32 12.68
CA TRP A 161 14.90 2.16 12.26
C TRP A 161 13.52 2.58 11.73
N ASP A 162 12.78 3.41 12.47
CA ASP A 162 11.46 3.90 12.07
C ASP A 162 11.51 4.63 10.71
N VAL A 163 12.54 5.46 10.49
CA VAL A 163 12.76 6.15 9.21
C VAL A 163 13.09 5.17 8.09
N ALA A 164 13.91 4.14 8.35
CA ALA A 164 14.22 3.12 7.35
C ALA A 164 12.96 2.34 6.95
N VAL A 165 12.19 1.89 7.93
CA VAL A 165 10.91 1.19 7.74
C VAL A 165 9.92 2.04 6.94
N GLN A 166 9.79 3.32 7.29
CA GLN A 166 8.91 4.25 6.57
C GLN A 166 9.37 4.48 5.12
N LYS A 167 10.68 4.63 4.88
CA LYS A 167 11.26 4.81 3.54
C LYS A 167 11.01 3.57 2.68
N GLN A 168 11.22 2.39 3.24
CA GLN A 168 10.96 1.11 2.55
C GLN A 168 9.48 0.93 2.22
N CYS A 169 8.59 1.16 3.20
CA CYS A 169 7.14 1.13 2.97
C CYS A 169 6.69 2.13 1.90
N SER A 170 7.20 3.37 1.94
CA SER A 170 6.82 4.40 0.96
C SER A 170 7.23 4.01 -0.46
N LYS A 171 8.43 3.42 -0.60
CA LYS A 171 8.90 2.88 -1.88
C LYS A 171 8.03 1.71 -2.36
N ALA A 172 7.77 0.73 -1.49
CA ALA A 172 6.91 -0.41 -1.81
C ALA A 172 5.51 0.02 -2.26
N LYS A 173 4.89 0.98 -1.55
CA LYS A 173 3.59 1.56 -1.94
C LYS A 173 3.65 2.22 -3.31
N LYS A 174 4.71 3.01 -3.58
CA LYS A 174 4.88 3.70 -4.87
C LYS A 174 5.03 2.70 -6.02
N ASP A 175 5.85 1.67 -5.84
CA ASP A 175 6.09 0.64 -6.86
C ASP A 175 4.83 -0.21 -7.10
N ALA A 176 4.11 -0.55 -6.03
CA ALA A 176 2.82 -1.24 -6.09
C ALA A 176 1.76 -0.40 -6.82
N MET A 177 1.62 0.88 -6.46
CA MET A 177 0.66 1.78 -7.10
C MET A 177 0.98 2.00 -8.58
N LYS A 178 2.27 2.09 -8.93
CA LYS A 178 2.69 2.17 -10.33
C LYS A 178 2.25 0.92 -11.10
N THR A 179 2.54 -0.26 -10.55
CA THR A 179 2.15 -1.54 -11.16
C THR A 179 0.63 -1.67 -11.33
N TYR A 180 -0.14 -1.27 -10.31
CA TYR A 180 -1.60 -1.19 -10.37
C TYR A 180 -2.07 -0.29 -11.52
N ASN A 181 -1.56 0.94 -11.57
CA ASN A 181 -1.94 1.94 -12.57
C ASN A 181 -1.61 1.49 -13.99
N ASP A 182 -0.41 0.95 -14.20
CA ASP A 182 0.03 0.44 -15.50
C ASP A 182 -0.88 -0.70 -15.97
N PHE A 183 -1.24 -1.63 -15.07
CA PHE A 183 -2.17 -2.72 -15.36
C PHE A 183 -3.58 -2.20 -15.72
N MET A 184 -4.19 -1.40 -14.84
CA MET A 184 -5.53 -0.84 -15.04
C MET A 184 -5.61 -0.04 -16.35
N MET A 185 -4.59 0.77 -16.64
CA MET A 185 -4.51 1.55 -17.87
C MET A 185 -4.45 0.67 -19.11
N SER A 186 -3.61 -0.36 -19.10
CA SER A 186 -3.48 -1.28 -20.25
C SER A 186 -4.75 -2.07 -20.53
N GLU A 187 -5.47 -2.49 -19.49
CA GLU A 187 -6.64 -3.34 -19.60
C GLU A 187 -7.94 -2.57 -19.88
N LEU A 188 -8.11 -1.37 -19.31
CA LEU A 188 -9.37 -0.62 -19.40
C LEU A 188 -9.36 0.47 -20.47
N SER A 189 -8.23 1.16 -20.70
CA SER A 189 -8.18 2.26 -21.67
C SER A 189 -8.69 1.88 -23.07
N PRO A 190 -8.40 0.68 -23.64
CA PRO A 190 -8.93 0.32 -24.96
C PRO A 190 -10.38 -0.17 -24.93
N LYS A 191 -10.95 -0.44 -23.75
CA LYS A 191 -12.30 -1.02 -23.59
C LYS A 191 -13.38 0.03 -23.26
N LEU A 192 -13.01 1.25 -22.87
CA LEU A 192 -14.00 2.28 -22.53
C LEU A 192 -14.78 2.77 -23.76
N PRO A 193 -16.11 2.99 -23.67
CA PRO A 193 -16.95 2.67 -22.50
C PRO A 193 -17.24 1.17 -22.40
N CYS A 194 -17.32 0.65 -21.17
CA CYS A 194 -17.57 -0.76 -20.89
C CYS A 194 -18.55 -0.95 -19.73
N ASP A 195 -19.02 -2.19 -19.53
CA ASP A 195 -19.81 -2.53 -18.36
C ASP A 195 -18.99 -2.31 -17.07
N SER A 196 -19.62 -1.74 -16.05
CA SER A 196 -18.97 -1.43 -14.76
C SER A 196 -18.38 -2.67 -14.08
N ASP A 197 -18.94 -3.86 -14.31
CA ASP A 197 -18.38 -5.12 -13.78
C ASP A 197 -17.01 -5.45 -14.38
N GLU A 198 -16.71 -5.01 -15.60
CA GLU A 198 -15.38 -5.22 -16.22
C GLU A 198 -14.30 -4.38 -15.52
N ILE A 199 -14.64 -3.17 -15.07
CA ILE A 199 -13.76 -2.32 -14.27
C ILE A 199 -13.45 -3.00 -12.93
N ARG A 200 -14.49 -3.52 -12.28
CA ARG A 200 -14.34 -4.23 -11.00
C ARG A 200 -13.48 -5.49 -11.14
N LYS A 201 -13.72 -6.32 -12.16
CA LYS A 201 -12.92 -7.52 -12.44
C LYS A 201 -11.45 -7.17 -12.69
N CYS A 202 -11.19 -6.10 -13.44
CA CYS A 202 -9.85 -5.62 -13.69
C CYS A 202 -9.14 -5.19 -12.39
N HIS A 203 -9.83 -4.43 -11.54
CA HIS A 203 -9.34 -4.06 -10.21
C HIS A 203 -9.02 -5.27 -9.34
N ASP A 204 -9.95 -6.23 -9.24
CA ASP A 204 -9.79 -7.43 -8.43
C ASP A 204 -8.59 -8.27 -8.90
N ALA A 205 -8.38 -8.39 -10.22
CA ALA A 205 -7.23 -9.07 -10.79
C ALA A 205 -5.91 -8.36 -10.46
N ALA A 206 -5.86 -7.03 -10.64
CA ALA A 206 -4.69 -6.22 -10.30
C ALA A 206 -4.34 -6.30 -8.81
N PHE A 207 -5.37 -6.25 -7.95
CA PHE A 207 -5.24 -6.36 -6.50
C PHE A 207 -4.71 -7.73 -6.07
N ALA A 208 -5.23 -8.81 -6.66
CA ALA A 208 -4.75 -10.16 -6.38
C ALA A 208 -3.26 -10.33 -6.73
N GLN A 209 -2.82 -9.79 -7.88
CA GLN A 209 -1.43 -9.84 -8.30
C GLN A 209 -0.53 -9.04 -7.33
N LEU A 210 -0.94 -7.85 -6.94
CA LEU A 210 -0.18 -7.00 -6.01
C LEU A 210 -0.03 -7.62 -4.63
N LYS A 211 -1.10 -8.20 -4.10
CA LYS A 211 -1.08 -8.85 -2.79
C LYS A 211 -0.02 -9.96 -2.70
N SER A 212 0.22 -10.68 -3.81
CA SER A 212 1.22 -11.75 -3.88
C SER A 212 2.67 -11.22 -3.82
N CYS A 213 2.91 -9.99 -4.26
CA CYS A 213 4.26 -9.41 -4.37
C CYS A 213 4.57 -8.37 -3.27
N PHE A 214 3.57 -7.72 -2.68
CA PHE A 214 3.75 -6.57 -1.78
C PHE A 214 4.41 -6.92 -0.44
N ALA A 215 4.19 -8.14 0.06
CA ALA A 215 4.74 -8.58 1.34
C ALA A 215 6.24 -8.90 1.28
N ALA A 216 6.85 -8.94 0.10
CA ALA A 216 8.26 -9.29 -0.05
C ALA A 216 9.16 -8.17 0.50
N GLY A 217 9.72 -8.40 1.69
CA GLY A 217 10.79 -7.58 2.26
C GLY A 217 10.37 -6.55 3.30
N LEU A 218 9.09 -6.48 3.68
CA LEU A 218 8.60 -5.55 4.70
C LEU A 218 8.32 -6.25 6.05
N SER A 219 8.46 -5.48 7.14
CA SER A 219 8.05 -5.82 8.52
C SER A 219 6.56 -6.15 8.61
N THR A 220 6.15 -7.18 9.37
CA THR A 220 4.75 -7.65 9.44
C THR A 220 3.78 -6.57 9.94
N ASN A 221 4.15 -5.85 11.01
CA ASN A 221 3.34 -4.77 11.58
C ASN A 221 3.30 -3.53 10.67
N THR A 222 4.37 -3.30 9.90
CA THR A 222 4.45 -2.20 8.94
C THR A 222 3.65 -2.51 7.68
N VAL A 223 3.66 -3.76 7.23
CA VAL A 223 2.92 -4.23 6.04
C VAL A 223 1.45 -3.90 6.18
N GLU A 224 0.82 -4.19 7.32
CA GLU A 224 -0.62 -4.00 7.49
C GLU A 224 -1.02 -2.53 7.29
N LYS A 225 -0.34 -1.60 7.99
CA LYS A 225 -0.61 -0.16 7.85
C LYS A 225 -0.34 0.33 6.42
N CYS A 226 0.78 -0.06 5.85
CA CYS A 226 1.15 0.35 4.49
C CYS A 226 0.19 -0.21 3.44
N PHE A 227 -0.35 -1.40 3.66
CA PHE A 227 -1.32 -2.04 2.79
C PHE A 227 -2.70 -1.39 2.88
N ILE A 228 -3.14 -0.97 4.09
CA ILE A 228 -4.37 -0.19 4.26
C ILE A 228 -4.28 1.13 3.47
N GLU A 229 -3.19 1.87 3.63
CA GLU A 229 -2.98 3.13 2.90
C GLU A 229 -2.93 2.91 1.37
N LEU A 230 -2.26 1.83 0.93
CA LEU A 230 -2.24 1.46 -0.49
C LEU A 230 -3.65 1.16 -1.02
N LYS A 231 -4.46 0.41 -0.26
CA LYS A 231 -5.84 0.08 -0.64
C LYS A 231 -6.69 1.34 -0.83
N ILE A 232 -6.57 2.31 0.08
CA ILE A 232 -7.27 3.60 -0.04
C ILE A 232 -6.89 4.30 -1.36
N SER A 233 -5.60 4.37 -1.69
CA SER A 233 -5.17 4.98 -2.96
C SER A 233 -5.65 4.21 -4.20
N MET A 234 -5.77 2.89 -4.12
CA MET A 234 -6.31 2.06 -5.20
C MET A 234 -7.82 2.28 -5.39
N ASP A 235 -8.56 2.43 -4.29
CA ASP A 235 -9.99 2.72 -4.30
C ASP A 235 -10.27 4.11 -4.91
N GLU A 236 -9.47 5.13 -4.56
CA GLU A 236 -9.54 6.46 -5.20
C GLU A 236 -9.34 6.39 -6.72
N THR A 237 -8.38 5.58 -7.17
CA THR A 237 -8.13 5.39 -8.61
C THR A 237 -9.23 4.58 -9.28
N LEU A 238 -9.88 3.66 -8.55
CA LEU A 238 -11.04 2.91 -9.04
C LEU A 238 -12.23 3.85 -9.30
N ASP A 239 -12.49 4.79 -8.39
CA ASP A 239 -13.52 5.82 -8.55
C ASP A 239 -13.25 6.73 -9.77
N ASP A 240 -11.99 7.07 -10.03
CA ASP A 240 -11.58 7.79 -11.24
C ASP A 240 -11.90 7.01 -12.52
N TRP A 241 -11.70 5.68 -12.52
CA TRP A 241 -12.06 4.83 -13.66
C TRP A 241 -13.57 4.76 -13.87
N TYR A 242 -14.38 4.63 -12.81
CA TYR A 242 -15.83 4.69 -12.92
C TYR A 242 -16.29 6.04 -13.48
N THR A 243 -15.71 7.14 -13.02
CA THR A 243 -16.02 8.48 -13.51
C THR A 243 -15.68 8.64 -15.00
N LYS A 244 -14.50 8.18 -15.42
CA LYS A 244 -14.10 8.17 -16.84
C LYS A 244 -15.04 7.32 -17.69
N ASN A 245 -15.42 6.13 -17.21
CA ASN A 245 -16.36 5.26 -17.90
C ASN A 245 -17.75 5.90 -18.03
N ALA A 246 -18.25 6.51 -16.97
CA ALA A 246 -19.54 7.19 -16.98
C ALA A 246 -19.57 8.35 -18.00
N ASN A 247 -18.50 9.14 -18.07
CA ASN A 247 -18.39 10.22 -19.05
C ASN A 247 -18.35 9.67 -20.48
N SER A 248 -17.50 8.68 -20.75
CA SER A 248 -17.41 8.04 -22.07
C SER A 248 -18.72 7.35 -22.48
N THR A 249 -19.42 6.71 -21.53
CA THR A 249 -20.74 6.10 -21.74
C THR A 249 -21.75 7.15 -22.17
N ARG A 250 -21.80 8.28 -21.46
CA ARG A 250 -22.71 9.38 -21.76
C ARG A 250 -22.46 9.97 -23.15
N ASP A 251 -21.19 10.21 -23.50
CA ASP A 251 -20.83 10.75 -24.81
C ASP A 251 -21.24 9.79 -25.95
N SER A 252 -20.97 8.49 -25.76
CA SER A 252 -21.37 7.45 -26.71
C SER A 252 -22.89 7.36 -26.85
N CYS A 253 -23.63 7.31 -25.74
CA CYS A 253 -25.09 7.23 -25.74
C CYS A 253 -25.73 8.46 -26.38
N ASN A 254 -25.22 9.67 -26.10
CA ASN A 254 -25.69 10.89 -26.74
C ASN A 254 -25.50 10.85 -28.27
N ALA A 255 -24.37 10.32 -28.74
CA ALA A 255 -24.12 10.14 -30.16
C ALA A 255 -25.08 9.11 -30.80
N ILE A 256 -25.34 7.98 -30.11
CA ILE A 256 -26.30 6.96 -30.53
C ILE A 256 -27.71 7.55 -30.60
N THR A 257 -28.18 8.21 -29.54
CA THR A 257 -29.49 8.87 -29.48
C THR A 257 -29.68 9.84 -30.65
N LYS A 258 -28.68 10.68 -30.93
CA LYS A 258 -28.73 11.62 -32.06
C LYS A 258 -28.82 10.91 -33.41
N LYS A 259 -28.09 9.81 -33.59
CA LYS A 259 -28.12 9.00 -34.82
C LYS A 259 -29.47 8.30 -34.99
N LEU A 260 -29.96 7.62 -33.96
CA LEU A 260 -31.20 6.86 -34.01
C LEU A 260 -32.43 7.76 -34.11
N SER A 261 -32.43 8.94 -33.47
CA SER A 261 -33.51 9.93 -33.66
C SER A 261 -33.63 10.31 -35.13
N LYS A 262 -32.51 10.59 -35.81
CA LYS A 262 -32.50 10.91 -37.24
C LYS A 262 -33.00 9.77 -38.11
N GLN A 263 -32.70 8.53 -37.72
CA GLN A 263 -33.04 7.35 -38.49
C GLN A 263 -34.51 6.96 -38.35
N HIS A 264 -35.04 6.96 -37.13
CA HIS A 264 -36.33 6.37 -36.82
C HIS A 264 -37.42 7.39 -36.50
N LEU A 265 -37.08 8.49 -35.83
CA LEU A 265 -38.08 9.45 -35.31
C LEU A 265 -38.28 10.66 -36.25
N ASP A 266 -37.20 11.19 -36.81
CA ASP A 266 -37.26 12.36 -37.70
C ASP A 266 -38.12 12.13 -38.96
N PRO A 267 -38.15 10.95 -39.60
CA PRO A 267 -39.06 10.69 -40.72
C PRO A 267 -40.54 10.84 -40.33
N VAL A 268 -40.92 10.33 -39.16
CA VAL A 268 -42.31 10.42 -38.66
C VAL A 268 -42.64 11.85 -38.24
N ARG A 269 -41.70 12.58 -37.62
CA ARG A 269 -41.85 14.01 -37.30
C ARG A 269 -42.05 14.86 -38.54
N GLN A 270 -41.26 14.65 -39.59
CA GLN A 270 -41.39 15.39 -40.85
C GLN A 270 -42.71 15.13 -41.57
N GLN A 271 -43.22 13.90 -41.52
CA GLN A 271 -44.54 13.57 -42.06
C GLN A 271 -45.67 14.22 -41.27
N LEU A 272 -45.52 14.35 -39.95
CA LEU A 272 -46.47 15.05 -39.09
C LEU A 272 -46.53 16.55 -39.38
N ASP A 273 -45.39 17.16 -39.68
CA ASP A 273 -45.29 18.59 -40.01
C ASP A 273 -45.70 18.91 -41.47
N GLY A 274 -45.96 17.89 -42.30
CA GLY A 274 -46.21 18.02 -43.74
C GLY A 274 -47.67 17.78 -44.16
N GLU A 275 -47.93 17.85 -45.47
CA GLU A 275 -49.27 17.66 -46.06
C GLU A 275 -49.83 16.24 -45.86
N ASP A 276 -48.97 15.27 -45.49
CA ASP A 276 -49.31 13.86 -45.27
C ASP A 276 -49.67 13.53 -43.81
N ALA A 277 -49.77 14.52 -42.91
CA ALA A 277 -50.06 14.31 -41.49
C ALA A 277 -51.34 13.48 -41.23
N ALA A 278 -52.35 13.63 -42.09
CA ALA A 278 -53.62 12.90 -42.00
C ALA A 278 -53.50 11.39 -42.28
N LYS A 279 -52.35 10.93 -42.82
CA LYS A 279 -52.07 9.52 -43.11
C LYS A 279 -51.36 8.80 -41.97
N LEU A 280 -50.85 9.53 -40.97
CA LEU A 280 -50.15 8.95 -39.82
C LEU A 280 -51.13 8.41 -38.79
N SER A 281 -50.85 7.21 -38.31
CA SER A 281 -51.53 6.61 -37.17
C SER A 281 -50.67 6.69 -35.92
N PHE A 282 -51.29 6.58 -34.74
CA PHE A 282 -50.56 6.44 -33.48
C PHE A 282 -49.64 5.19 -33.46
N HIS A 283 -49.95 4.17 -34.26
CA HIS A 283 -49.14 2.97 -34.39
C HIS A 283 -47.79 3.28 -35.06
N ASP A 284 -47.77 4.17 -36.07
CA ASP A 284 -46.54 4.54 -36.78
C ASP A 284 -45.52 5.23 -35.85
N PHE A 285 -46.00 6.06 -34.91
CA PHE A 285 -45.18 6.66 -33.86
C PHE A 285 -44.67 5.62 -32.86
N THR A 286 -45.56 4.74 -32.43
CA THR A 286 -45.21 3.67 -31.47
C THR A 286 -44.13 2.76 -32.07
N ASP A 287 -44.28 2.34 -33.32
CA ASP A 287 -43.34 1.46 -34.02
C ASP A 287 -41.99 2.13 -34.29
N ALA A 288 -42.00 3.43 -34.62
CA ALA A 288 -40.77 4.20 -34.77
C ALA A 288 -40.01 4.33 -33.44
N TYR A 289 -40.74 4.54 -32.36
CA TYR A 289 -40.17 4.67 -31.02
C TYR A 289 -39.67 3.31 -30.47
N ASP A 290 -40.40 2.23 -30.70
CA ASP A 290 -39.99 0.88 -30.31
C ASP A 290 -38.71 0.48 -31.06
N ARG A 291 -38.62 0.74 -32.37
CA ARG A 291 -37.37 0.55 -33.15
C ARG A 291 -36.22 1.39 -32.62
N PHE A 292 -36.47 2.64 -32.26
CA PHE A 292 -35.46 3.50 -31.63
C PHE A 292 -34.95 2.88 -30.33
N LYS A 293 -35.86 2.42 -29.46
CA LYS A 293 -35.52 1.86 -28.15
C LYS A 293 -34.75 0.54 -28.27
N GLU A 294 -35.21 -0.37 -29.14
CA GLU A 294 -34.54 -1.64 -29.41
C GLU A 294 -33.11 -1.43 -29.93
N ASP A 295 -32.93 -0.53 -30.90
CA ASP A 295 -31.60 -0.21 -31.43
C ASP A 295 -30.75 0.50 -30.37
N TYR A 296 -31.33 1.37 -29.54
CA TYR A 296 -30.61 2.05 -28.47
C TYR A 296 -30.07 1.04 -27.45
N GLU A 297 -30.90 0.12 -26.96
CA GLU A 297 -30.48 -0.94 -26.03
C GLU A 297 -29.42 -1.85 -26.65
N LYS A 298 -29.53 -2.14 -27.94
CA LYS A 298 -28.59 -3.00 -28.66
C LYS A 298 -27.22 -2.35 -28.88
N PHE A 299 -27.17 -1.05 -29.16
CA PHE A 299 -25.93 -0.35 -29.53
C PHE A 299 -25.26 0.37 -28.36
N SER A 300 -25.96 0.57 -27.25
CA SER A 300 -25.39 1.21 -26.06
C SER A 300 -24.49 0.25 -25.29
N ILE A 301 -23.27 0.68 -25.00
CA ILE A 301 -22.28 -0.06 -24.19
C ILE A 301 -21.71 0.93 -23.18
N GLY A 302 -21.58 0.51 -21.92
CA GLY A 302 -21.11 1.37 -20.85
C GLY A 302 -21.76 1.08 -19.50
N ALA A 303 -21.68 2.06 -18.60
CA ALA A 303 -22.33 2.01 -17.29
C ALA A 303 -23.86 2.00 -17.43
N GLN A 304 -24.52 0.96 -16.90
CA GLN A 304 -25.96 0.71 -17.10
C GLN A 304 -26.86 1.84 -16.57
N ASP A 305 -26.52 2.39 -15.40
CA ASP A 305 -27.20 3.53 -14.79
C ASP A 305 -27.11 4.78 -15.68
N VAL A 306 -25.95 5.02 -16.29
CA VAL A 306 -25.74 6.15 -17.21
C VAL A 306 -26.48 5.94 -18.53
N ILE A 307 -26.45 4.73 -19.10
CA ILE A 307 -27.21 4.38 -20.32
C ILE A 307 -28.70 4.65 -20.10
N ALA A 308 -29.25 4.18 -18.98
CA ALA A 308 -30.64 4.39 -18.62
C ALA A 308 -30.95 5.89 -18.41
N GLN A 309 -30.06 6.63 -17.72
CA GLN A 309 -30.24 8.06 -17.49
C GLN A 309 -30.29 8.86 -18.79
N VAL A 310 -29.39 8.60 -19.75
CA VAL A 310 -29.38 9.31 -21.04
C VAL A 310 -30.68 9.04 -21.83
N LEU A 311 -31.20 7.82 -21.79
CA LEU A 311 -32.47 7.49 -22.43
C LEU A 311 -33.65 8.23 -21.77
N LEU A 312 -33.69 8.29 -20.43
CA LEU A 312 -34.69 9.03 -19.68
C LEU A 312 -34.64 10.53 -19.99
N ASP A 313 -33.44 11.12 -20.05
CA ASP A 313 -33.26 12.54 -20.38
C ASP A 313 -33.77 12.84 -21.79
N PHE A 314 -33.50 11.95 -22.76
CA PHE A 314 -34.02 12.07 -24.12
C PHE A 314 -35.55 12.03 -24.18
N GLN A 315 -36.18 11.14 -23.41
CA GLN A 315 -37.63 11.02 -23.33
C GLN A 315 -38.29 12.28 -22.74
N GLN A 316 -37.67 12.88 -21.72
CA GLN A 316 -38.19 14.09 -21.09
C GLN A 316 -38.14 15.30 -22.03
N VAL A 317 -37.12 15.40 -22.88
CA VAL A 317 -37.03 16.46 -23.91
C VAL A 317 -38.11 16.29 -24.99
N GLY A 318 -38.55 15.06 -25.28
CA GLY A 318 -39.66 14.80 -26.20
C GLY A 318 -41.04 15.21 -25.67
N ASN A 319 -41.26 15.12 -24.35
CA ASN A 319 -42.55 15.43 -23.72
C ASN A 319 -42.80 16.92 -23.48
N SER A 320 -41.76 17.77 -23.52
CA SER A 320 -41.94 19.23 -23.40
C SER A 320 -42.36 19.90 -24.71
N GLY A 321 -42.31 19.18 -25.86
CA GLY A 321 -42.68 19.71 -27.18
C GLY A 321 -44.04 19.29 -27.72
N THR A 322 -44.72 18.31 -27.12
CA THR A 322 -45.92 17.67 -27.71
C THR A 322 -47.20 17.83 -26.88
N CYS A 323 -47.15 18.36 -25.66
CA CYS A 323 -48.33 18.47 -24.82
C CYS A 323 -49.18 19.73 -25.06
N ASP A 324 -48.70 20.72 -25.83
CA ASP A 324 -49.39 22.01 -25.98
C ASP A 324 -50.23 22.17 -27.26
N GLN A 325 -50.27 21.21 -28.21
CA GLN A 325 -50.99 21.43 -29.48
C GLN A 325 -51.82 20.30 -30.09
N ILE A 326 -52.11 19.20 -29.39
CA ILE A 326 -53.03 18.18 -29.92
C ILE A 326 -54.32 18.14 -29.09
N THR A 327 -55.20 19.11 -29.32
CA THR A 327 -56.61 19.01 -28.95
C THR A 327 -57.34 18.29 -30.08
N LEU A 328 -57.45 16.97 -30.02
CA LEU A 328 -58.36 16.24 -30.90
C LEU A 328 -59.81 16.55 -30.51
N PRO A 329 -60.70 16.94 -31.44
CA PRO A 329 -62.09 17.23 -31.13
C PRO A 329 -62.85 15.91 -30.91
N CYS A 330 -63.05 15.54 -29.65
CA CYS A 330 -63.95 14.44 -29.28
C CYS A 330 -65.42 14.89 -29.47
N ASN A 331 -65.99 14.62 -30.65
CA ASN A 331 -67.44 14.64 -30.86
C ASN A 331 -68.04 13.28 -30.45
N HIS A 332 -68.51 13.18 -29.21
CA HIS A 332 -69.81 12.61 -28.79
C HIS A 332 -69.80 12.17 -27.30
N PRO A 333 -70.97 12.22 -26.62
CA PRO A 333 -71.04 12.19 -25.17
C PRO A 333 -71.28 10.77 -24.63
N GLY A 334 -70.62 10.42 -23.52
CA GLY A 334 -70.93 9.21 -22.75
C GLY A 334 -69.95 8.97 -21.60
N PRO A 335 -70.31 8.14 -20.61
CA PRO A 335 -70.78 8.65 -19.33
C PRO A 335 -69.78 8.45 -18.17
N ASP A 336 -70.02 9.21 -17.09
CA ASP A 336 -69.41 9.08 -15.77
C ASP A 336 -69.12 7.62 -15.36
N MET A 337 -67.85 7.28 -15.11
CA MET A 337 -67.53 6.08 -14.36
C MET A 337 -66.37 6.29 -13.39
N LYS A 338 -66.67 5.90 -12.16
CA LYS A 338 -66.03 6.27 -10.89
C LYS A 338 -64.63 5.68 -10.72
N ARG A 339 -63.80 6.44 -9.99
CA ARG A 339 -62.56 6.01 -9.33
C ARG A 339 -62.72 4.67 -8.61
N LYS A 340 -61.76 3.77 -8.81
CA LYS A 340 -61.37 2.77 -7.82
C LYS A 340 -59.86 2.83 -7.62
N ASP A 341 -59.49 3.15 -6.39
CA ASP A 341 -58.14 3.09 -5.85
C ASP A 341 -57.61 1.65 -5.84
N VAL A 342 -56.36 1.45 -6.26
CA VAL A 342 -55.47 0.44 -5.67
C VAL A 342 -54.08 1.06 -5.48
N LYS A 343 -53.63 1.00 -4.23
CA LYS A 343 -52.38 1.52 -3.67
C LYS A 343 -51.20 0.60 -3.97
N THR A 344 -50.06 1.19 -4.32
CA THR A 344 -48.69 0.90 -3.84
C THR A 344 -47.81 2.00 -4.44
N GLY A 345 -47.06 2.85 -3.75
CA GLY A 345 -46.39 2.68 -2.47
C GLY A 345 -44.88 2.85 -2.67
N SER A 346 -44.41 4.05 -3.05
CA SER A 346 -43.13 4.61 -2.59
C SER A 346 -43.02 6.06 -3.07
N SER A 347 -43.00 7.00 -2.13
CA SER A 347 -42.98 8.44 -2.37
C SER A 347 -41.53 8.91 -2.43
N CYS A 348 -41.06 9.36 -3.60
CA CYS A 348 -39.85 10.17 -3.70
C CYS A 348 -40.29 11.63 -3.83
N SER A 349 -40.04 12.39 -2.77
CA SER A 349 -40.39 13.80 -2.60
C SER A 349 -39.52 14.70 -3.47
N TYR A 350 -40.12 15.49 -4.37
CA TYR A 350 -39.50 16.68 -4.94
C TYR A 350 -40.25 17.94 -4.52
N ILE A 351 -39.51 18.82 -3.86
CA ILE A 351 -39.90 20.17 -3.45
C ILE A 351 -39.92 21.07 -4.70
N VAL A 352 -41.10 21.55 -5.10
CA VAL A 352 -41.24 22.63 -6.09
C VAL A 352 -41.33 23.96 -5.34
N LYS A 353 -40.23 24.74 -5.36
CA LYS A 353 -40.27 26.16 -4.95
C LYS A 353 -40.96 26.97 -6.06
N SER A 354 -42.22 27.33 -5.84
CA SER A 354 -42.93 28.32 -6.65
C SER A 354 -42.39 29.73 -6.33
N ARG A 355 -41.74 30.38 -7.32
CA ARG A 355 -41.56 31.84 -7.31
C ARG A 355 -42.87 32.48 -7.76
N ARG A 356 -43.62 33.07 -6.82
CA ARG A 356 -44.65 34.05 -7.16
C ARG A 356 -44.00 35.42 -7.28
N THR A 357 -44.01 35.94 -8.49
CA THR A 357 -43.86 37.36 -8.82
C THR A 357 -45.05 38.11 -8.23
N LEU A 358 -44.79 39.11 -7.38
CA LEU A 358 -45.77 40.13 -6.98
C LEU A 358 -45.52 41.37 -7.84
N VAL A 359 -46.54 41.80 -8.57
CA VAL A 359 -46.62 43.10 -9.23
C VAL A 359 -47.80 43.83 -8.58
N HIS A 360 -47.45 44.97 -7.97
CA HIS A 360 -48.22 46.18 -7.63
C HIS A 360 -49.68 46.10 -7.14
N GLU A 361 -49.91 46.68 -5.95
CA GLU A 361 -50.34 48.09 -5.83
C GLU A 361 -49.48 48.82 -4.81
#